data_AF-A0A821JBJ5-F1
#
_entry.id   AF-A0A821JBJ5-F1
#
_cell.length_a   1.000
_cell.length_b   1.000
_cell.length_c   1.000
_cell.angle_alpha   90.00
_cell.angle_beta   90.00
_cell.angle_gamma   90.00
#
_symmetry.space_group_name_H-M   'P 1'
#
loop_
_entity.id
_entity.type
_entity.pdbx_description
1 polymer ?
#
loop_
_entity_poly.entity_id
_entity_poly.type
_entity_poly.pdbx_seq_one_letter_code
_entity_poly.pdbx_strand_id
1 'polypeptide(L)'
;ICKLEALGLPSKYERFTFIFSATFSDKVRILAQHFIRGNYIFLVVGKPDATNEDIAQTIEEVSNAFKKDRLFQLLEQNLKSERCLIFVETN
;
A
#
# COMPACT_ATOMS: atom_id res chain seq x y z
N ILE A 1 18.16 8.83 1.64
CA ILE A 1 17.90 7.47 2.17
C ILE A 1 19.10 7.10 3.03
N CYS A 2 18.88 6.69 4.28
CA CYS A 2 19.96 6.28 5.18
C CYS A 2 20.61 4.98 4.65
N LYS A 3 21.94 4.97 4.56
CA LYS A 3 22.70 3.77 4.22
C LYS A 3 22.63 2.81 5.41
N LEU A 4 22.14 1.59 5.19
CA LEU A 4 22.06 0.57 6.23
C LEU A 4 23.45 0.23 6.80
N GLU A 5 24.50 0.47 6.03
CA GLU A 5 25.88 0.36 6.47
C GLU A 5 26.20 1.29 7.65
N ALA A 6 25.56 2.46 7.74
CA ALA A 6 25.70 3.37 8.87
C ALA A 6 25.08 2.82 10.17
N LEU A 7 24.20 1.82 10.06
CA LEU A 7 23.63 1.08 11.20
C LEU A 7 24.43 -0.18 11.53
N GLY A 8 25.60 -0.39 10.91
CA GLY A 8 26.45 -1.56 11.13
C GLY A 8 26.06 -2.80 10.32
N LEU A 9 25.12 -2.70 9.37
CA LEU A 9 24.81 -3.80 8.47
C LEU A 9 25.93 -4.00 7.44
N PRO A 10 26.26 -5.26 7.05
CA PRO A 10 27.23 -5.53 5.98
C PRO A 10 26.82 -4.85 4.67
N SER A 11 27.74 -4.62 3.75
CA SER A 11 27.41 -4.02 2.44
C SER A 11 26.33 -4.81 1.70
N LYS A 12 25.56 -4.17 0.80
CA LYS A 12 24.55 -4.88 -0.01
C LYS A 12 25.13 -6.04 -0.81
N TYR A 13 26.43 -6.00 -1.11
CA TYR A 13 27.16 -7.06 -1.80
C TYR A 13 27.58 -8.24 -0.89
N GLU A 14 27.48 -8.07 0.43
CA GLU A 14 27.85 -9.07 1.43
C GLU A 14 26.62 -9.70 2.10
N ARG A 15 25.52 -8.94 2.20
CA ARG A 15 24.22 -9.42 2.72
C ARG A 15 23.26 -9.88 1.62
N PHE A 16 22.37 -10.81 1.94
CA PHE A 16 21.23 -11.13 1.08
C PHE A 16 20.04 -10.26 1.46
N THR A 17 19.42 -9.62 0.47
CA THR A 17 18.26 -8.76 0.65
C THR A 17 17.10 -9.29 -0.16
N PHE A 18 15.96 -9.49 0.49
CA PHE A 18 14.69 -9.83 -0.15
C PHE A 18 13.70 -8.68 0.04
N ILE A 19 12.97 -8.32 -1.00
CA ILE A 19 11.86 -7.36 -0.93
C ILE A 19 10.58 -8.09 -1.30
N PHE A 20 9.62 -8.10 -0.38
CA PHE A 20 8.27 -8.60 -0.62
C PHE A 20 7.35 -7.39 -0.74
N SER A 21 6.59 -7.32 -1.83
CA SER A 21 5.66 -6.23 -2.06
C SER A 21 4.42 -6.72 -2.80
N ALA A 22 3.24 -6.30 -2.34
CA ALA A 22 1.98 -6.58 -3.02
C ALA A 22 1.82 -5.73 -4.29
N THR A 23 2.47 -4.57 -4.34
CA THR A 23 2.49 -3.67 -5.50
C THR A 23 3.92 -3.31 -5.89
N PHE A 24 4.17 -2.98 -7.16
CA PHE A 24 5.53 -2.63 -7.61
C PHE A 24 5.58 -1.21 -8.19
N SER A 25 5.23 -0.23 -7.37
CA SER A 25 5.31 1.19 -7.74
C SER A 25 6.75 1.68 -7.92
N ASP A 26 6.92 2.85 -8.55
CA ASP A 26 8.24 3.46 -8.76
C ASP A 26 9.04 3.66 -7.47
N LYS A 27 8.37 3.97 -6.37
CA LYS A 27 9.02 4.10 -5.06
C LYS A 27 9.65 2.78 -4.60
N VAL A 28 8.94 1.65 -4.80
CA VAL A 28 9.46 0.31 -4.48
C VAL A 28 10.62 -0.06 -5.41
N ARG A 29 10.53 0.31 -6.68
CA ARG A 29 11.62 0.10 -7.66
C ARG A 29 12.90 0.83 -7.27
N ILE A 30 12.79 2.09 -6.84
CA ILE A 30 13.93 2.88 -6.34
C ILE A 30 14.52 2.23 -5.08
N LEU A 31 13.69 1.76 -4.15
CA LEU A 31 14.13 1.04 -2.95
C LEU A 31 14.88 -0.25 -3.29
N ALA A 32 14.37 -1.03 -4.26
CA ALA A 32 15.02 -2.26 -4.73
C ALA A 32 16.41 -1.99 -5.31
N GLN A 33 16.55 -0.96 -6.15
CA GLN A 33 17.86 -0.56 -6.70
C GLN A 33 18.85 -0.15 -5.61
N HIS A 34 18.34 0.48 -4.54
CA HIS A 34 19.18 0.92 -3.44
C HIS A 34 19.66 -0.27 -2.57
N PHE A 35 18.75 -1.17 -2.18
CA PHE A 35 19.03 -2.19 -1.16
C PHE A 35 19.39 -3.59 -1.68
N ILE A 36 19.02 -3.92 -2.92
CA ILE A 36 19.34 -5.21 -3.53
C ILE A 36 20.61 -5.08 -4.40
N ARG A 37 21.33 -6.19 -4.54
CA ARG A 37 22.43 -6.34 -5.51
C ARG A 37 21.90 -6.19 -6.93
N GLY A 38 22.80 -5.84 -7.86
CA GLY A 38 22.48 -5.94 -9.29
C GLY A 38 22.12 -7.37 -9.69
N ASN A 39 21.41 -7.53 -10.80
CA ASN A 39 20.95 -8.83 -11.33
C ASN A 39 20.08 -9.64 -10.37
N TYR A 40 19.21 -8.95 -9.60
CA TYR A 40 18.25 -9.64 -8.74
C TYR A 40 17.17 -10.36 -9.57
N ILE A 41 16.65 -11.44 -9.01
CA ILE A 41 15.51 -12.15 -9.60
C ILE A 41 14.24 -11.39 -9.20
N PHE A 42 13.47 -10.97 -10.21
CA PHE A 42 12.13 -10.42 -10.02
C PHE A 42 11.11 -11.53 -10.20
N LEU A 43 10.40 -11.87 -9.13
CA LEU A 43 9.36 -12.90 -9.14
C LEU A 43 8.00 -12.25 -8.91
N VAL A 44 7.05 -12.54 -9.80
CA VAL A 44 5.65 -12.14 -9.66
C VAL A 44 4.82 -13.38 -9.40
N VAL A 45 3.94 -13.32 -8.40
CA VAL A 45 2.96 -14.36 -8.10
C VAL A 45 1.57 -13.74 -8.25
N GLY A 46 0.74 -14.28 -9.15
CA GLY A 46 -0.56 -13.71 -9.49
C GLY A 46 -0.51 -12.64 -10.58
N LYS A 47 -1.64 -11.93 -10.78
CA LYS A 47 -1.75 -10.83 -11.74
C LYS A 47 -1.15 -9.55 -11.11
N PRO A 48 -0.25 -8.82 -11.79
CA PRO A 48 0.35 -7.58 -11.26
C PRO A 48 -0.66 -6.53 -10.78
N ASP A 49 -1.84 -6.51 -11.40
CA ASP A 49 -2.91 -5.53 -11.16
C ASP A 49 -4.07 -6.08 -10.30
N ALA A 50 -3.94 -7.30 -9.75
CA ALA A 50 -5.05 -8.00 -9.08
C ALA A 50 -5.48 -7.34 -7.74
N THR A 51 -4.75 -6.36 -7.22
CA THR A 51 -5.08 -5.71 -5.94
C THR A 51 -6.48 -5.07 -5.96
N ASN A 52 -6.99 -4.71 -7.14
CA ASN A 52 -8.29 -4.06 -7.29
C ASN A 52 -9.43 -5.00 -7.74
N GLU A 53 -9.17 -6.27 -8.06
CA GLU A 53 -10.24 -7.17 -8.51
C GLU A 53 -11.19 -7.57 -7.35
N ASP A 54 -10.67 -7.62 -6.12
CA ASP A 54 -11.44 -7.97 -4.91
C ASP A 54 -12.06 -6.76 -4.19
N ILE A 55 -11.91 -5.54 -4.72
CA ILE A 55 -12.40 -4.30 -4.09
C ILE A 55 -13.49 -3.67 -4.95
N ALA A 56 -14.75 -3.75 -4.50
CA ALA A 56 -15.83 -2.97 -5.08
C ALA A 56 -15.70 -1.49 -4.68
N GLN A 57 -15.55 -0.59 -5.66
CA GLN A 57 -15.43 0.85 -5.44
C GLN A 57 -16.70 1.56 -5.91
N THR A 58 -17.24 2.45 -5.09
CA THR A 58 -18.40 3.29 -5.44
C THR A 58 -18.04 4.74 -5.19
N ILE A 59 -18.29 5.60 -6.18
CA ILE A 59 -18.07 7.03 -6.10
C ILE A 59 -19.43 7.70 -6.04
N GLU A 60 -19.66 8.50 -5.00
CA GLU A 60 -20.91 9.23 -4.79
C GLU A 60 -20.60 10.71 -4.55
N GLU A 61 -21.30 11.59 -5.27
CA GLU A 61 -21.22 13.02 -5.05
C GLU A 61 -22.11 13.41 -3.86
N VAL A 62 -21.51 13.96 -2.81
CA VAL A 62 -22.21 14.36 -1.58
C VAL A 62 -21.73 15.74 -1.17
N SER A 63 -22.67 16.69 -1.01
CA SER A 63 -22.33 18.02 -0.51
C SER A 63 -21.74 17.92 0.91
N ASN A 64 -20.77 18.78 1.23
CA ASN A 64 -20.06 18.72 2.52
C ASN A 64 -20.99 18.73 3.75
N ALA A 65 -22.11 19.47 3.69
CA ALA A 65 -23.09 19.53 4.77
C ALA A 65 -23.74 18.17 5.07
N PHE A 66 -23.89 17.30 4.06
CA PHE A 66 -24.59 16.02 4.17
C PHE A 66 -23.65 14.81 4.31
N LYS A 67 -22.33 15.00 4.23
CA LYS A 67 -21.36 13.89 4.32
C LYS A 67 -21.48 13.10 5.62
N LYS A 68 -21.78 13.77 6.75
CA LYS A 68 -21.97 13.11 8.05
C LYS A 68 -23.21 12.20 8.06
N ASP A 69 -24.34 12.73 7.61
CA ASP A 69 -25.60 11.98 7.56
C ASP A 69 -25.49 10.80 6.60
N ARG A 70 -24.88 11.02 5.44
CA ARG A 70 -24.63 9.95 4.46
C ARG A 70 -23.70 8.87 5.01
N LEU A 71 -22.66 9.26 5.75
CA LEU A 71 -21.79 8.30 6.44
C LEU A 71 -22.60 7.43 7.41
N PHE A 72 -23.45 8.01 8.27
CA PHE A 72 -24.26 7.22 9.21
C PHE A 72 -25.16 6.20 8.48
N GLN A 73 -25.80 6.61 7.38
CA GLN A 73 -26.59 5.69 6.55
C GLN A 73 -25.75 4.54 6.00
N LEU A 74 -24.54 4.82 5.50
CA LEU A 74 -23.62 3.79 5.01
C LEU A 74 -23.18 2.83 6.13
N LEU A 75 -22.94 3.34 7.33
CA LEU A 75 -22.58 2.51 8.47
C LEU A 75 -23.75 1.59 8.86
N GLU A 76 -24.98 2.09 8.96
CA GLU A 76 -26.16 1.28 9.29
C GLU A 76 -26.44 0.19 8.24
N GLN A 77 -26.22 0.49 6.96
CA GLN A 77 -26.44 -0.44 5.86
C GLN A 77 -25.41 -1.58 5.84
N ASN A 78 -24.15 -1.30 6.18
CA ASN A 78 -23.04 -2.22 5.91
C ASN A 78 -22.36 -2.80 7.18
N LEU A 79 -22.39 -2.14 8.34
CA LEU A 79 -21.58 -2.54 9.52
C LEU A 79 -22.25 -3.53 10.48
N LYS A 80 -23.08 -4.45 10.02
CA LYS A 80 -23.75 -5.37 10.95
C LYS A 80 -22.79 -6.27 11.75
N SER A 81 -21.54 -6.48 11.30
CA SER A 81 -20.46 -7.13 12.08
C SER A 81 -19.04 -6.85 11.57
N GLU A 82 -18.84 -5.87 10.69
CA GLU A 82 -17.55 -5.64 10.00
C GLU A 82 -16.76 -4.47 10.58
N ARG A 83 -15.45 -4.47 10.36
CA ARG A 83 -14.57 -3.35 10.74
C ARG A 83 -14.57 -2.32 9.62
N CYS A 84 -14.76 -1.05 9.98
CA CYS A 84 -14.71 0.06 9.03
C CYS A 84 -13.53 0.98 9.33
N LEU A 85 -12.83 1.41 8.28
CA LEU A 85 -11.78 2.42 8.35
C LEU A 85 -12.26 3.67 7.61
N ILE A 86 -12.34 4.79 8.32
CA ILE A 86 -12.82 6.07 7.79
C ILE A 86 -11.63 7.01 7.70
N PHE A 87 -11.33 7.47 6.48
CA PHE A 87 -10.32 8.48 6.23
C PHE A 87 -10.99 9.86 6.18
N VAL A 88 -10.40 10.83 6.86
CA VAL A 88 -10.79 12.24 6.80
C VAL A 88 -9.58 13.08 6.47
N GLU A 89 -9.77 14.13 5.68
CA GLU A 89 -8.76 15.16 5.48
C GLU A 89 -8.85 16.15 6.64
N THR A 90 -7.73 16.39 7.32
CA THR A 90 -7.60 17.47 8.29
C THR A 90 -6.91 18.64 7.61
N ASN A 91 -7.66 19.71 7.35
CA ASN A 91 -7.10 21.01 6.96
C ASN A 91 -6.33 21.65 8.11
#